data_AF-A0A7X6T4W4-F1
#
_entry.id   AF-A0A7X6T4W4-F1
#
_cell.length_a   1.000
_cell.length_b   1.000
_cell.length_c   1.000
_cell.angle_alpha   90.00
_cell.angle_beta   90.00
_cell.angle_gamma   90.00
#
_symmetry.space_group_name_H-M   'P 1'
#
loop_
_entity.id
_entity.type
_entity.pdbx_description
1 polymer ?
#
loop_
_entity_poly.entity_id
_entity_poly.type
_entity_poly.pdbx_seq_one_letter_code
_entity_poly.pdbx_strand_id
1 'polypeptide(L)'
;MIVRCIVNGKEVEKRVAPHETLRSMLLSLGHFAVRDSDDGEGFVGSDTVIFNDRPIYSNLMLAAEAGGGNIRTPDSLAQGAQLNVVQEAMIDAGVVQSAYNAPAAALLLTWLLERKPNATRADVAEVLSGIFIRDAGYEHYYLAVELAKEKMKSGQYSSTIAPEFREHLKYVGKVKPKVDGRQLVAGWKSFVEDRVEPGACAMVLLRSPHAHAYITKIDISEAEKMPGVVTIITAANCPDVFYMSAGQGNPEPSPYDRRLFNWKVRHVGDRVAAIVAETEEQAIAAREKIKVEYEVLQPVFTVEEAMAEGAPIIQNGAAEYLSGEPEGLAEYNKGVDPREGKIIYPFPLHADNRKNIASSAKGAIGDIEKGFGEADEVIERTYQTSQIQCTPLEVHLCYTKIDNDRLVIHASTQVPFHTRRIVARVCGIPENKIRVIKEKVGGGYGSKQDI
;
A
#
# COMPACT_ATOMS: atom_id res chain seq x y z
N MET A 1 -31.08 5.09 11.20
CA MET A 1 -31.82 4.32 12.22
C MET A 1 -31.03 4.27 13.52
N ILE A 2 -31.63 3.92 14.66
CA ILE A 2 -30.91 3.74 15.93
C ILE A 2 -30.62 2.25 16.10
N VAL A 3 -29.36 1.91 16.35
CA VAL A 3 -28.89 0.56 16.66
C VAL A 3 -28.49 0.53 18.12
N ARG A 4 -28.95 -0.50 18.85
CA ARG A 4 -28.57 -0.78 20.23
C ARG A 4 -27.90 -2.14 20.28
N CYS A 5 -26.70 -2.23 20.80
CA CYS A 5 -25.94 -3.48 20.89
C CYS A 5 -24.95 -3.44 22.07
N ILE A 6 -24.26 -4.54 22.29
CA ILE A 6 -23.16 -4.63 23.27
C ILE A 6 -21.86 -4.69 22.48
N VAL A 7 -20.92 -3.78 22.76
CA VAL A 7 -19.57 -3.80 22.17
C VAL A 7 -18.54 -3.90 23.28
N ASN A 8 -17.72 -4.95 23.28
CA ASN A 8 -16.72 -5.24 24.29
C ASN A 8 -17.28 -5.18 25.73
N GLY A 9 -18.49 -5.72 25.90
CA GLY A 9 -19.20 -5.76 27.19
C GLY A 9 -19.88 -4.46 27.62
N LYS A 10 -19.89 -3.41 26.78
CA LYS A 10 -20.57 -2.14 27.06
C LYS A 10 -21.79 -1.96 26.17
N GLU A 11 -22.90 -1.52 26.74
CA GLU A 11 -24.07 -1.12 25.95
C GLU A 11 -23.75 0.13 25.13
N VAL A 12 -24.13 0.09 23.85
CA VAL A 12 -23.95 1.17 22.89
C VAL A 12 -25.27 1.46 22.22
N GLU A 13 -25.60 2.75 22.10
CA GLU A 13 -26.66 3.25 21.24
C GLU A 13 -26.04 4.19 20.20
N LYS A 14 -26.22 3.88 18.91
CA LYS A 14 -25.66 4.68 17.82
C LYS A 14 -26.71 4.91 16.73
N ARG A 15 -26.79 6.15 16.24
CA ARG A 15 -27.52 6.46 15.01
C ARG A 15 -26.62 6.16 13.81
N VAL A 16 -27.10 5.31 12.91
CA VAL A 16 -26.37 4.86 11.72
C VAL A 16 -27.18 5.11 10.44
N ALA A 17 -26.50 5.29 9.32
CA ALA A 17 -27.14 5.32 8.01
C ALA A 17 -27.52 3.89 7.54
N PRO A 18 -28.53 3.72 6.65
CA PRO A 18 -28.95 2.39 6.21
C PRO A 18 -27.87 1.56 5.50
N HIS A 19 -26.89 2.23 4.87
CA HIS A 19 -25.80 1.61 4.12
C HIS A 19 -24.50 1.52 4.94
N GLU A 20 -24.49 2.01 6.18
CA GLU A 20 -23.29 2.03 7.02
C GLU A 20 -22.91 0.60 7.43
N THR A 21 -21.67 0.21 7.18
CA THR A 21 -21.14 -1.10 7.58
C THR A 21 -20.94 -1.17 9.09
N LEU A 22 -20.94 -2.37 9.65
CA LEU A 22 -20.62 -2.59 11.06
C LEU A 22 -19.21 -2.07 11.38
N ARG A 23 -18.24 -2.24 10.47
CA ARG A 23 -16.89 -1.67 10.64
C ARG A 23 -16.93 -0.16 10.81
N SER A 24 -17.62 0.56 9.93
CA SER A 24 -17.71 2.03 10.00
C SER A 24 -18.31 2.50 11.32
N MET A 25 -19.38 1.82 11.78
CA MET A 25 -19.97 2.08 13.10
C MET A 25 -18.94 1.87 14.22
N LEU A 26 -18.19 0.76 14.20
CA LEU A 26 -17.17 0.42 15.21
C LEU A 26 -16.03 1.45 15.25
N LEU A 27 -15.54 1.91 14.10
CA LEU A 27 -14.54 2.98 14.02
C LEU A 27 -15.05 4.29 14.63
N SER A 28 -16.32 4.64 14.37
CA SER A 28 -16.96 5.83 14.94
C SER A 28 -17.11 5.76 16.47
N LEU A 29 -17.02 4.56 17.05
CA LEU A 29 -17.05 4.29 18.49
C LEU A 29 -15.63 4.17 19.08
N GLY A 30 -14.59 4.31 18.26
CA GLY A 30 -13.19 4.27 18.68
C GLY A 30 -12.52 2.91 18.63
N HIS A 31 -13.12 1.92 17.97
CA HIS A 31 -12.54 0.57 17.81
C HIS A 31 -11.62 0.49 16.60
N PHE A 32 -10.50 1.20 16.66
CA PHE A 32 -9.56 1.36 15.53
C PHE A 32 -8.77 0.09 15.19
N ALA A 33 -8.77 -0.92 16.05
CA ALA A 33 -8.09 -2.19 15.77
C ALA A 33 -8.84 -3.06 14.74
N VAL A 34 -10.04 -2.66 14.31
CA VAL A 34 -10.80 -3.31 13.23
C VAL A 34 -10.36 -2.72 11.88
N ARG A 35 -9.34 -3.33 11.29
CA ARG A 35 -8.61 -2.81 10.12
C ARG A 35 -9.30 -3.17 8.81
N ASP A 36 -8.88 -2.54 7.73
CA ASP A 36 -9.33 -2.88 6.37
C ASP A 36 -8.13 -2.97 5.44
N SER A 37 -8.09 -4.06 4.69
CA SER A 37 -6.99 -4.45 3.82
C SER A 37 -7.45 -4.80 2.41
N ASP A 38 -8.76 -4.77 2.16
CA ASP A 38 -9.37 -5.24 0.92
C ASP A 38 -10.53 -4.36 0.43
N ASP A 39 -10.60 -3.12 0.94
CA ASP A 39 -11.61 -2.13 0.57
C ASP A 39 -13.05 -2.67 0.71
N GLY A 40 -13.26 -3.60 1.66
CA GLY A 40 -14.55 -4.22 1.95
C GLY A 40 -14.92 -5.42 1.06
N GLU A 41 -14.03 -5.93 0.22
CA GLU A 41 -14.28 -7.10 -0.65
C GLU A 41 -14.33 -8.43 0.13
N GLY A 42 -13.77 -8.47 1.35
CA GLY A 42 -13.97 -9.58 2.28
C GLY A 42 -13.17 -10.86 1.98
N PHE A 43 -11.92 -10.72 1.51
CA PHE A 43 -11.01 -11.85 1.26
C PHE A 43 -9.76 -11.85 2.15
N VAL A 44 -9.49 -10.77 2.90
CA VAL A 44 -8.30 -10.68 3.79
C VAL A 44 -8.64 -10.91 5.26
N GLY A 45 -9.83 -10.52 5.72
CA GLY A 45 -10.29 -10.74 7.10
C GLY A 45 -9.65 -9.86 8.17
N SER A 46 -9.09 -8.70 7.80
CA SER A 46 -8.47 -7.76 8.75
C SER A 46 -9.50 -7.03 9.62
N ASP A 47 -10.74 -7.02 9.17
CA ASP A 47 -11.92 -6.43 9.77
C ASP A 47 -12.70 -7.44 10.64
N THR A 48 -12.07 -8.57 10.97
CA THR A 48 -12.71 -9.64 11.75
C THR A 48 -13.11 -9.16 13.15
N VAL A 49 -14.36 -9.45 13.51
CA VAL A 49 -14.91 -9.30 14.86
C VAL A 49 -15.64 -10.58 15.27
N ILE A 50 -15.87 -10.77 16.57
CA ILE A 50 -16.75 -11.85 17.04
C ILE A 50 -18.15 -11.26 17.27
N PHE A 51 -19.12 -11.67 16.46
CA PHE A 51 -20.53 -11.31 16.61
C PHE A 51 -21.35 -12.51 17.08
N ASN A 52 -22.02 -12.38 18.23
CA ASN A 52 -22.82 -13.45 18.83
C ASN A 52 -22.09 -14.81 18.83
N ASP A 53 -20.86 -14.79 19.34
CA ASP A 53 -19.98 -15.95 19.46
C ASP A 53 -19.34 -16.47 18.17
N ARG A 54 -19.54 -15.81 17.03
CA ARG A 54 -19.03 -16.23 15.72
C ARG A 54 -18.10 -15.20 15.09
N PRO A 55 -16.94 -15.59 14.55
CA PRO A 55 -16.14 -14.70 13.72
C PRO A 55 -16.89 -14.29 12.47
N ILE A 56 -16.90 -12.99 12.17
CA ILE A 56 -17.46 -12.41 10.94
C ILE A 56 -16.55 -11.28 10.43
N TYR A 57 -16.68 -10.93 9.15
CA TYR A 57 -16.08 -9.72 8.57
C TYR A 57 -17.05 -8.55 8.74
N SER A 58 -16.63 -7.52 9.46
CA SER A 58 -17.48 -6.38 9.82
C SER A 58 -17.78 -5.43 8.66
N ASN A 59 -17.03 -5.48 7.56
CA ASN A 59 -17.37 -4.77 6.33
C ASN A 59 -18.55 -5.42 5.58
N LEU A 60 -18.72 -6.75 5.70
CA LEU A 60 -19.77 -7.50 5.00
C LEU A 60 -21.12 -7.54 5.76
N MET A 61 -21.22 -6.86 6.89
CA MET A 61 -22.43 -6.77 7.70
C MET A 61 -22.85 -5.31 7.83
N LEU A 62 -24.14 -5.02 7.67
CA LEU A 62 -24.65 -3.68 7.94
C LEU A 62 -24.70 -3.41 9.44
N ALA A 63 -24.40 -2.19 9.85
CA ALA A 63 -24.52 -1.78 11.25
C ALA A 63 -25.95 -1.98 11.79
N ALA A 64 -26.96 -1.82 10.92
CA ALA A 64 -28.37 -2.06 11.24
C ALA A 64 -28.65 -3.48 11.76
N GLU A 65 -27.92 -4.49 11.27
CA GLU A 65 -28.09 -5.90 11.63
C GLU A 65 -27.50 -6.23 13.02
N ALA A 66 -26.69 -5.34 13.59
CA ALA A 66 -26.07 -5.55 14.89
C ALA A 66 -27.02 -5.36 16.08
N GLY A 67 -28.26 -4.93 15.84
CA GLY A 67 -29.27 -4.66 16.86
C GLY A 67 -29.49 -5.86 17.81
N GLY A 68 -29.35 -5.63 19.11
CA GLY A 68 -29.47 -6.63 20.17
C GLY A 68 -28.29 -7.61 20.26
N GLY A 69 -27.31 -7.51 19.37
CA GLY A 69 -26.16 -8.42 19.33
C GLY A 69 -25.03 -8.03 20.28
N ASN A 70 -24.13 -8.99 20.50
CA ASN A 70 -22.88 -8.81 21.24
C ASN A 70 -21.68 -8.89 20.29
N ILE A 71 -20.86 -7.86 20.30
CA ILE A 71 -19.69 -7.69 19.44
C ILE A 71 -18.44 -7.64 20.32
N ARG A 72 -17.44 -8.45 19.97
CA ARG A 72 -16.09 -8.36 20.53
C ARG A 72 -15.10 -7.99 19.43
N THR A 73 -14.39 -6.88 19.63
CA THR A 73 -13.33 -6.39 18.74
C THR A 73 -11.94 -6.75 19.28
N PRO A 74 -10.87 -6.62 18.47
CA PRO A 74 -9.51 -6.81 18.97
C PRO A 74 -9.14 -5.86 20.12
N ASP A 75 -9.75 -4.68 20.21
CA ASP A 75 -9.53 -3.72 21.32
C ASP A 75 -9.94 -4.29 22.68
N SER A 76 -10.75 -5.36 22.72
CA SER A 76 -11.12 -6.04 23.97
C SER A 76 -9.99 -6.83 24.63
N LEU A 77 -8.93 -7.15 23.87
CA LEU A 77 -7.90 -8.09 24.31
C LEU A 77 -6.93 -7.46 25.31
N ALA A 78 -6.62 -6.18 25.15
CA ALA A 78 -5.72 -5.46 26.04
C ALA A 78 -6.51 -4.68 27.09
N GLN A 79 -6.06 -4.73 28.35
CA GLN A 79 -6.62 -3.94 29.45
C GLN A 79 -5.66 -2.81 29.80
N GLY A 80 -5.95 -1.61 29.29
CA GLY A 80 -5.06 -0.47 29.38
C GLY A 80 -3.74 -0.78 28.70
N ALA A 81 -2.65 -0.79 29.46
CA ALA A 81 -1.36 -1.19 28.94
C ALA A 81 -1.25 -2.72 28.76
N GLN A 82 -1.86 -3.54 29.62
CA GLN A 82 -1.60 -4.97 29.72
C GLN A 82 -2.17 -5.77 28.53
N LEU A 83 -1.31 -6.55 27.87
CA LEU A 83 -1.70 -7.47 26.80
C LEU A 83 -2.29 -8.76 27.38
N ASN A 84 -3.12 -9.47 26.62
CA ASN A 84 -3.48 -10.83 26.96
C ASN A 84 -2.35 -11.82 26.63
N VAL A 85 -2.48 -13.06 27.12
CA VAL A 85 -1.48 -14.12 26.94
C VAL A 85 -1.19 -14.45 25.48
N VAL A 86 -2.20 -14.35 24.60
CA VAL A 86 -2.07 -14.62 23.16
C VAL A 86 -1.25 -13.52 22.47
N GLN A 87 -1.55 -12.27 22.76
CA GLN A 87 -0.81 -11.11 22.24
C GLN A 87 0.66 -11.14 22.66
N GLU A 88 0.94 -11.48 23.92
CA GLU A 88 2.32 -11.64 24.40
C GLU A 88 3.03 -12.78 23.66
N ALA A 89 2.39 -13.94 23.57
CA ALA A 89 2.95 -15.09 22.85
C ALA A 89 3.19 -14.82 21.37
N MET A 90 2.34 -14.02 20.71
CA MET A 90 2.55 -13.59 19.32
C MET A 90 3.81 -12.71 19.16
N ILE A 91 4.07 -11.80 20.11
CA ILE A 91 5.30 -11.01 20.10
C ILE A 91 6.51 -11.93 20.24
N ASP A 92 6.46 -12.83 21.22
CA ASP A 92 7.58 -13.69 21.57
C ASP A 92 7.87 -14.73 20.47
N ALA A 93 6.84 -15.26 19.81
CA ALA A 93 6.99 -16.14 18.65
C ALA A 93 7.47 -15.42 17.37
N GLY A 94 7.71 -14.10 17.39
CA GLY A 94 8.18 -13.36 16.21
C GLY A 94 7.11 -13.13 15.14
N VAL A 95 5.82 -13.29 15.48
CA VAL A 95 4.70 -13.06 14.55
C VAL A 95 4.60 -11.57 14.17
N VAL A 96 4.85 -10.68 15.12
CA VAL A 96 4.56 -9.25 15.00
C VAL A 96 5.62 -8.55 14.14
N GLN A 97 5.49 -8.65 12.82
CA GLN A 97 6.35 -7.98 11.85
C GLN A 97 5.78 -6.62 11.41
N SER A 98 5.04 -6.56 10.30
CA SER A 98 4.28 -5.39 9.89
C SER A 98 3.00 -5.26 10.72
N ALA A 99 2.39 -6.41 11.02
CA ALA A 99 1.35 -6.60 12.04
C ALA A 99 0.10 -5.74 11.86
N TYR A 100 -0.23 -5.37 10.61
CA TYR A 100 -1.45 -4.62 10.31
C TYR A 100 -2.70 -5.38 10.77
N ASN A 101 -2.82 -6.66 10.44
CA ASN A 101 -3.93 -7.51 10.85
C ASN A 101 -3.63 -8.43 12.04
N ALA A 102 -2.49 -8.24 12.72
CA ALA A 102 -2.16 -8.98 13.94
C ALA A 102 -3.24 -8.86 15.04
N PRO A 103 -3.95 -7.72 15.22
CA PRO A 103 -5.06 -7.64 16.17
C PRO A 103 -6.21 -8.62 15.84
N ALA A 104 -6.58 -8.75 14.56
CA ALA A 104 -7.60 -9.69 14.12
C ALA A 104 -7.18 -11.15 14.36
N ALA A 105 -5.92 -11.49 14.04
CA ALA A 105 -5.37 -12.81 14.35
C ALA A 105 -5.35 -13.09 15.86
N ALA A 106 -4.96 -12.12 16.69
CA ALA A 106 -4.98 -12.25 18.14
C ALA A 106 -6.40 -12.49 18.68
N LEU A 107 -7.41 -11.83 18.11
CA LEU A 107 -8.82 -12.01 18.46
C LEU A 107 -9.27 -13.44 18.15
N LEU A 108 -9.00 -13.92 16.94
CA LEU A 108 -9.33 -15.26 16.48
C LEU A 108 -8.67 -16.35 17.34
N LEU A 109 -7.38 -16.21 17.64
CA LEU A 109 -6.64 -17.18 18.45
C LEU A 109 -7.06 -17.16 19.93
N THR A 110 -7.40 -15.99 20.47
CA THR A 110 -7.98 -15.88 21.81
C THR A 110 -9.34 -16.57 21.85
N TRP A 111 -10.20 -16.30 20.87
CA TRP A 111 -11.52 -16.95 20.73
C TRP A 111 -11.40 -18.47 20.62
N LEU A 112 -10.42 -18.97 19.87
CA LEU A 112 -10.14 -20.40 19.75
C LEU A 112 -9.76 -21.02 21.10
N LEU A 113 -8.79 -20.43 21.81
CA LEU A 113 -8.28 -20.99 23.06
C LEU A 113 -9.28 -20.92 24.22
N GLU A 114 -10.18 -19.94 24.23
CA GLU A 114 -11.30 -19.89 25.19
C GLU A 114 -12.27 -21.07 25.03
N ARG A 115 -12.44 -21.60 23.80
CA ARG A 115 -13.31 -22.76 23.50
C ARG A 115 -12.59 -24.09 23.55
N LYS A 116 -11.34 -24.10 23.09
CA LYS A 116 -10.51 -25.28 22.96
C LYS A 116 -9.11 -24.97 23.52
N PRO A 117 -8.95 -24.99 24.86
CA PRO A 117 -7.65 -24.74 25.49
C PRO A 117 -6.52 -25.67 25.03
N ASN A 118 -6.87 -26.86 24.54
CA ASN A 118 -5.94 -27.84 23.95
C ASN A 118 -6.01 -27.83 22.40
N ALA A 119 -6.16 -26.66 21.78
CA ALA A 119 -6.21 -26.53 20.33
C ALA A 119 -4.98 -27.19 19.67
N THR A 120 -5.24 -27.89 18.57
CA THR A 120 -4.23 -28.54 17.73
C THR A 120 -3.79 -27.59 16.61
N ARG A 121 -2.68 -27.92 15.95
CA ARG A 121 -2.23 -27.21 14.76
C ARG A 121 -3.31 -27.11 13.66
N ALA A 122 -4.14 -28.15 13.50
CA ALA A 122 -5.25 -28.14 12.53
C ALA A 122 -6.35 -27.14 12.93
N ASP A 123 -6.67 -27.03 14.22
CA ASP A 123 -7.64 -26.04 14.71
C ASP A 123 -7.15 -24.60 14.50
N VAL A 124 -5.85 -24.37 14.69
CA VAL A 124 -5.22 -23.07 14.44
C VAL A 124 -5.25 -22.75 12.94
N ALA A 125 -4.94 -23.73 12.08
CA ALA A 125 -5.00 -23.56 10.63
C ALA A 125 -6.43 -23.24 10.15
N GLU A 126 -7.43 -23.93 10.68
CA GLU A 126 -8.84 -23.71 10.37
C GLU A 126 -9.28 -22.30 10.76
N VAL A 127 -8.97 -21.86 11.99
CA VAL A 127 -9.34 -20.52 12.46
C VAL A 127 -8.61 -19.41 11.70
N LEU A 128 -7.36 -19.64 11.30
CA LEU A 128 -6.60 -18.67 10.49
C LEU A 128 -6.89 -18.76 8.98
N SER A 129 -7.71 -19.71 8.52
CA SER A 129 -8.06 -19.83 7.09
C SER A 129 -8.84 -18.61 6.59
N GLY A 130 -9.56 -17.93 7.48
CA GLY A 130 -10.28 -16.68 7.21
C GLY A 130 -9.41 -15.42 7.32
N ILE A 131 -8.09 -15.53 7.46
CA ILE A 131 -7.22 -14.36 7.48
C ILE A 131 -5.99 -14.54 6.57
N PHE A 132 -5.84 -13.62 5.61
CA PHE A 132 -4.66 -13.58 4.76
C PHE A 132 -3.52 -12.86 5.48
N ILE A 133 -2.36 -13.52 5.61
CA ILE A 133 -1.17 -12.97 6.28
C ILE A 133 0.00 -12.97 5.30
N ARG A 134 0.59 -11.79 5.07
CA ARG A 134 1.67 -11.62 4.10
C ARG A 134 3.08 -11.62 4.69
N ASP A 135 3.25 -11.29 5.98
CA ASP A 135 4.56 -11.07 6.59
C ASP A 135 5.12 -12.29 7.36
N ALA A 136 4.30 -13.04 8.09
CA ALA A 136 4.78 -14.05 9.06
C ALA A 136 4.79 -15.52 8.58
N GLY A 137 4.29 -15.81 7.37
CA GLY A 137 4.37 -17.17 6.77
C GLY A 137 3.66 -18.28 7.56
N TYR A 138 2.68 -17.94 8.41
CA TYR A 138 1.85 -18.80 9.25
C TYR A 138 2.54 -19.65 10.34
N GLU A 139 3.76 -20.17 10.13
CA GLU A 139 4.41 -21.07 11.09
C GLU A 139 4.54 -20.50 12.51
N HIS A 140 4.88 -19.21 12.60
CA HIS A 140 5.05 -18.52 13.88
C HIS A 140 3.74 -18.42 14.68
N TYR A 141 2.57 -18.51 14.05
CA TYR A 141 1.29 -18.54 14.77
C TYR A 141 1.06 -19.87 15.49
N TYR A 142 1.50 -20.99 14.92
CA TYR A 142 1.43 -22.27 15.62
C TYR A 142 2.31 -22.24 16.88
N LEU A 143 3.52 -21.68 16.76
CA LEU A 143 4.39 -21.45 17.92
C LEU A 143 3.73 -20.52 18.94
N ALA A 144 3.13 -19.41 18.51
CA ALA A 144 2.44 -18.48 19.40
C ALA A 144 1.31 -19.16 20.20
N VAL A 145 0.54 -20.04 19.57
CA VAL A 145 -0.52 -20.80 20.25
C VAL A 145 0.05 -21.79 21.27
N GLU A 146 1.13 -22.49 20.94
CA GLU A 146 1.79 -23.38 21.91
C GLU A 146 2.36 -22.60 23.11
N LEU A 147 3.04 -21.47 22.86
CA LEU A 147 3.54 -20.59 23.93
C LEU A 147 2.40 -20.05 24.80
N ALA A 148 1.27 -19.67 24.21
CA ALA A 148 0.09 -19.22 24.94
C ALA A 148 -0.47 -20.34 25.84
N LYS A 149 -0.58 -21.57 25.34
CA LYS A 149 -1.02 -22.74 26.12
C LYS A 149 -0.10 -23.04 27.30
N GLU A 150 1.22 -23.01 27.08
CA GLU A 150 2.23 -23.20 28.15
C GLU A 150 2.08 -22.15 29.25
N LYS A 151 1.96 -20.88 28.86
CA LYS A 151 1.84 -19.76 29.78
C LYS A 151 0.50 -19.78 30.55
N MET A 152 -0.60 -20.15 29.89
CA MET A 152 -1.91 -20.35 30.56
C MET A 152 -1.85 -21.48 31.59
N LYS A 153 -1.11 -22.56 31.31
CA LYS A 153 -1.00 -23.73 32.20
C LYS A 153 -0.03 -23.51 33.37
N SER A 154 1.09 -22.85 33.13
CA SER A 154 2.23 -22.85 34.06
C SER A 154 2.77 -21.46 34.42
N GLY A 155 2.27 -20.40 33.80
CA GLY A 155 2.75 -19.03 33.99
C GLY A 155 4.07 -18.69 33.27
N GLN A 156 4.72 -19.67 32.63
CA GLN A 156 6.01 -19.50 31.94
C GLN A 156 6.07 -20.30 30.63
N TYR A 157 7.03 -19.97 29.77
CA TYR A 157 7.33 -20.75 28.57
C TYR A 157 8.21 -21.95 28.92
N SER A 158 7.91 -23.10 28.33
CA SER A 158 8.79 -24.29 28.33
C SER A 158 9.44 -24.52 26.97
N SER A 159 8.83 -24.02 25.89
CA SER A 159 9.35 -24.16 24.54
C SER A 159 10.47 -23.17 24.23
N THR A 160 11.48 -23.65 23.49
CA THR A 160 12.51 -22.79 22.90
C THR A 160 11.92 -22.00 21.74
N ILE A 161 11.93 -20.67 21.83
CA ILE A 161 11.38 -19.77 20.81
C ILE A 161 12.22 -19.82 19.52
N ALA A 162 13.53 -19.60 19.65
CA ALA A 162 14.48 -19.57 18.54
C ALA A 162 15.91 -19.84 19.07
N PRO A 163 16.83 -20.34 18.23
CA PRO A 163 18.22 -20.49 18.61
C PRO A 163 18.88 -19.13 18.87
N GLU A 164 19.76 -19.09 19.87
CA GLU A 164 20.63 -17.94 20.12
C GLU A 164 22.05 -18.18 19.63
N PHE A 165 22.72 -17.11 19.23
CA PHE A 165 24.10 -17.11 18.75
C PHE A 165 24.94 -16.07 19.48
N ARG A 166 26.26 -16.12 19.28
CA ARG A 166 27.23 -15.12 19.78
C ARG A 166 27.10 -14.87 21.29
N GLU A 167 27.39 -15.90 22.09
CA GLU A 167 27.27 -15.87 23.57
C GLU A 167 27.97 -14.69 24.25
N HIS A 168 29.07 -14.20 23.68
CA HIS A 168 29.81 -13.04 24.17
C HIS A 168 29.08 -11.70 24.01
N LEU A 169 27.96 -11.65 23.27
CA LEU A 169 27.17 -10.44 23.03
C LEU A 169 25.84 -10.48 23.81
N LYS A 170 25.47 -9.34 24.37
CA LYS A 170 24.25 -9.19 25.18
C LYS A 170 22.95 -9.11 24.36
N TYR A 171 23.03 -8.61 23.12
CA TYR A 171 21.85 -8.27 22.31
C TYR A 171 21.87 -8.87 20.89
N VAL A 172 23.03 -8.91 20.24
CA VAL A 172 23.14 -9.38 18.85
C VAL A 172 23.14 -10.91 18.82
N GLY A 173 22.20 -11.50 18.08
CA GLY A 173 22.00 -12.95 18.03
C GLY A 173 21.20 -13.52 19.20
N LYS A 174 20.50 -12.67 19.96
CA LYS A 174 19.71 -13.04 21.14
C LYS A 174 18.21 -12.89 20.88
N VAL A 175 17.40 -13.76 21.51
CA VAL A 175 15.94 -13.66 21.40
C VAL A 175 15.49 -12.45 22.21
N LYS A 176 14.85 -11.48 21.55
CA LYS A 176 14.30 -10.28 22.18
C LYS A 176 12.95 -9.93 21.58
N PRO A 177 11.98 -9.49 22.39
CA PRO A 177 10.73 -9.01 21.89
C PRO A 177 10.96 -7.75 21.05
N LYS A 178 10.18 -7.60 19.99
CA LYS A 178 10.21 -6.42 19.13
C LYS A 178 9.76 -5.20 19.93
N VAL A 179 10.54 -4.10 19.85
CA VAL A 179 10.32 -2.88 20.64
C VAL A 179 8.91 -2.30 20.47
N ASP A 180 8.40 -2.26 19.25
CA ASP A 180 7.05 -1.76 18.93
C ASP A 180 6.00 -2.88 18.85
N GLY A 181 6.36 -4.12 19.17
CA GLY A 181 5.48 -5.28 19.02
C GLY A 181 4.19 -5.15 19.84
N ARG A 182 4.30 -4.60 21.06
CA ARG A 182 3.15 -4.34 21.94
C ARG A 182 2.14 -3.38 21.33
N GLN A 183 2.62 -2.28 20.74
CA GLN A 183 1.76 -1.27 20.13
C GLN A 183 0.98 -1.87 18.95
N LEU A 184 1.67 -2.67 18.12
CA LEU A 184 1.11 -3.24 16.91
C LEU A 184 0.09 -4.36 17.21
N VAL A 185 0.45 -5.34 18.05
CA VAL A 185 -0.44 -6.47 18.36
C VAL A 185 -1.68 -6.04 19.17
N ALA A 186 -1.57 -4.94 19.93
CA ALA A 186 -2.70 -4.35 20.63
C ALA A 186 -3.65 -3.57 19.71
N GLY A 187 -3.27 -3.33 18.45
CA GLY A 187 -4.04 -2.50 17.53
C GLY A 187 -4.04 -1.01 17.88
N TRP A 188 -3.11 -0.57 18.73
CA TRP A 188 -2.98 0.85 19.06
C TRP A 188 -2.58 1.67 17.83
N LYS A 189 -2.99 2.94 17.80
CA LYS A 189 -2.80 3.86 16.68
C LYS A 189 -1.34 3.90 16.17
N SER A 190 -1.10 3.35 14.99
CA SER A 190 0.24 3.09 14.44
C SER A 190 0.37 3.39 12.95
N PHE A 191 -0.71 3.28 12.20
CA PHE A 191 -0.75 3.37 10.74
C PHE A 191 -1.29 4.72 10.29
N VAL A 192 -1.25 4.99 8.98
CA VAL A 192 -1.69 6.29 8.45
C VAL A 192 -3.16 6.56 8.74
N GLU A 193 -4.03 5.55 8.62
CA GLU A 193 -5.47 5.69 8.86
C GLU A 193 -5.78 6.14 10.29
N ASP A 194 -4.91 5.81 11.26
CA ASP A 194 -5.08 6.22 12.65
C ASP A 194 -4.80 7.71 12.90
N ARG A 195 -4.21 8.40 11.91
CA ARG A 195 -3.81 9.80 11.97
C ARG A 195 -4.80 10.73 11.30
N VAL A 196 -5.76 10.19 10.55
CA VAL A 196 -6.79 10.97 9.87
C VAL A 196 -7.64 11.70 10.92
N GLU A 197 -7.68 13.03 10.82
CA GLU A 197 -8.44 13.86 11.74
C GLU A 197 -9.92 13.93 11.32
N PRO A 198 -10.86 14.04 12.28
CA PRO A 198 -12.28 14.27 11.95
C PRO A 198 -12.46 15.50 11.06
N GLY A 199 -13.28 15.36 10.01
CA GLY A 199 -13.53 16.44 9.04
C GLY A 199 -12.46 16.59 7.96
N ALA A 200 -11.46 15.69 7.88
CA ALA A 200 -10.57 15.62 6.73
C ALA A 200 -11.36 15.29 5.46
N CYS A 201 -11.05 15.99 4.36
CA CYS A 201 -11.60 15.68 3.05
C CYS A 201 -11.10 14.31 2.55
N ALA A 202 -11.95 13.62 1.79
CA ALA A 202 -11.58 12.41 1.06
C ALA A 202 -11.07 12.76 -0.35
N MET A 203 -10.18 11.93 -0.88
CA MET A 203 -9.71 12.03 -2.26
C MET A 203 -9.93 10.70 -2.98
N VAL A 204 -10.66 10.74 -4.10
CA VAL A 204 -10.91 9.58 -4.96
C VAL A 204 -10.30 9.83 -6.34
N LEU A 205 -9.70 8.80 -6.92
CA LEU A 205 -9.12 8.88 -8.27
C LEU A 205 -10.11 8.38 -9.32
N LEU A 206 -10.28 9.14 -10.39
CA LEU A 206 -10.73 8.62 -11.67
C LEU A 206 -9.51 8.02 -12.39
N ARG A 207 -9.63 6.76 -12.81
CA ARG A 207 -8.55 6.02 -13.45
C ARG A 207 -8.91 5.64 -14.89
N SER A 208 -7.91 5.53 -15.74
CA SER A 208 -8.07 5.14 -17.15
C SER A 208 -8.59 3.71 -17.27
N PRO A 209 -9.63 3.48 -18.09
CA PRO A 209 -10.03 2.12 -18.48
C PRO A 209 -9.18 1.56 -19.63
N HIS A 210 -8.29 2.37 -20.23
CA HIS A 210 -7.51 2.00 -21.40
C HIS A 210 -6.04 1.76 -21.04
N ALA A 211 -5.44 0.74 -21.66
CA ALA A 211 -4.03 0.41 -21.52
C ALA A 211 -3.10 1.40 -22.25
N HIS A 212 -3.59 2.08 -23.29
CA HIS A 212 -2.82 3.07 -24.04
C HIS A 212 -3.80 4.02 -24.73
N ALA A 213 -3.80 5.31 -24.37
CA ALA A 213 -4.66 6.30 -25.01
C ALA A 213 -4.16 7.73 -24.78
N TYR A 214 -4.53 8.64 -25.66
CA TYR A 214 -4.55 10.06 -25.34
C TYR A 214 -5.93 10.46 -24.83
N ILE A 215 -5.97 11.27 -23.79
CA ILE A 215 -7.15 12.00 -23.37
C ILE A 215 -7.24 13.23 -24.27
N THR A 216 -8.30 13.31 -25.07
CA THR A 216 -8.53 14.45 -25.97
C THR A 216 -9.35 15.54 -25.29
N LYS A 217 -10.17 15.16 -24.30
CA LYS A 217 -11.01 16.08 -23.53
C LYS A 217 -11.39 15.50 -22.18
N ILE A 218 -11.43 16.37 -21.15
CA ILE A 218 -11.96 16.07 -19.81
C ILE A 218 -12.98 17.16 -19.48
N ASP A 219 -14.23 16.77 -19.25
CA ASP A 219 -15.29 17.65 -18.78
C ASP A 219 -15.64 17.32 -17.32
N ILE A 220 -15.32 18.26 -16.44
CA ILE A 220 -15.56 18.19 -14.99
C ILE A 220 -16.72 19.10 -14.55
N SER A 221 -17.40 19.78 -15.48
CA SER A 221 -18.29 20.91 -15.19
C SER A 221 -19.55 20.55 -14.40
N GLU A 222 -20.04 19.31 -14.50
CA GLU A 222 -21.13 18.78 -13.67
C GLU A 222 -20.61 18.40 -12.27
N ALA A 223 -19.48 17.68 -12.23
CA ALA A 223 -18.87 17.20 -10.99
C ALA A 223 -18.43 18.33 -10.06
N GLU A 224 -17.81 19.39 -10.58
CA GLU A 224 -17.36 20.55 -9.80
C GLU A 224 -18.50 21.28 -9.08
N LYS A 225 -19.73 21.19 -9.58
CA LYS A 225 -20.90 21.86 -8.99
C LYS A 225 -21.63 20.99 -7.96
N MET A 226 -21.19 19.75 -7.76
CA MET A 226 -21.85 18.83 -6.84
C MET A 226 -21.61 19.24 -5.37
N PRO A 227 -22.62 19.08 -4.49
CA PRO A 227 -22.46 19.38 -3.07
C PRO A 227 -21.29 18.64 -2.43
N GLY A 228 -20.49 19.35 -1.65
CA GLY A 228 -19.33 18.82 -0.92
C GLY A 228 -18.06 18.63 -1.75
N VAL A 229 -18.10 18.82 -3.07
CA VAL A 229 -16.88 18.80 -3.90
C VAL A 229 -16.07 20.07 -3.62
N VAL A 230 -14.80 19.87 -3.23
CA VAL A 230 -13.87 20.95 -2.88
C VAL A 230 -13.04 21.37 -4.09
N THR A 231 -12.47 20.39 -4.81
CA THR A 231 -11.67 20.64 -6.01
C THR A 231 -11.51 19.35 -6.83
N ILE A 232 -11.32 19.50 -8.14
CA ILE A 232 -10.97 18.40 -9.04
C ILE A 232 -9.67 18.75 -9.77
N ILE A 233 -8.68 17.86 -9.67
CA ILE A 233 -7.35 18.04 -10.26
C ILE A 233 -7.22 17.10 -11.46
N THR A 234 -6.78 17.62 -12.60
CA THR A 234 -6.63 16.90 -13.88
C THR A 234 -5.34 17.31 -14.59
N ALA A 235 -5.07 16.72 -15.76
CA ALA A 235 -3.95 17.14 -16.62
C ALA A 235 -4.02 18.63 -17.04
N ALA A 236 -5.23 19.22 -17.03
CA ALA A 236 -5.46 20.61 -17.43
C ALA A 236 -5.10 21.66 -16.36
N ASN A 237 -5.12 21.30 -15.07
CA ASN A 237 -4.91 22.26 -13.98
C ASN A 237 -3.86 21.82 -12.94
N CYS A 238 -3.24 20.66 -13.09
CA CYS A 238 -2.11 20.25 -12.24
C CYS A 238 -0.80 20.94 -12.68
N PRO A 239 0.22 21.03 -11.79
CA PRO A 239 1.52 21.58 -12.13
C PRO A 239 2.12 20.98 -13.41
N ASP A 240 2.71 21.82 -14.24
CA ASP A 240 3.46 21.38 -15.43
C ASP A 240 4.91 21.01 -15.06
N VAL A 241 5.04 20.04 -14.17
CA VAL A 241 6.33 19.57 -13.65
C VAL A 241 6.49 18.08 -13.96
N PHE A 242 7.54 17.78 -14.73
CA PHE A 242 7.95 16.42 -14.99
C PHE A 242 8.77 15.87 -13.82
N TYR A 243 8.42 14.67 -13.39
CA TYR A 243 9.05 13.95 -12.29
C TYR A 243 9.10 12.45 -12.57
N MET A 244 9.74 11.70 -11.66
CA MET A 244 9.72 10.24 -11.58
C MET A 244 9.22 9.84 -10.20
N SER A 245 8.40 8.81 -10.11
CA SER A 245 7.82 8.33 -8.85
C SER A 245 8.73 7.33 -8.11
N ALA A 246 9.77 6.81 -8.77
CA ALA A 246 10.76 5.97 -8.12
C ALA A 246 11.54 6.73 -7.04
N GLY A 247 11.58 6.19 -5.82
CA GLY A 247 12.41 6.71 -4.74
C GLY A 247 13.83 6.12 -4.72
N GLN A 248 14.69 6.42 -5.70
CA GLN A 248 16.09 5.98 -5.69
C GLN A 248 17.05 7.04 -5.11
N GLY A 249 18.32 6.64 -4.98
CA GLY A 249 19.42 7.44 -4.46
C GLY A 249 19.71 8.71 -5.27
N ASN A 250 20.71 9.49 -4.83
CA ASN A 250 21.16 10.68 -5.56
C ASN A 250 22.59 10.43 -6.10
N PRO A 251 22.89 10.69 -7.38
CA PRO A 251 21.97 11.21 -8.40
C PRO A 251 20.88 10.17 -8.75
N GLU A 252 19.64 10.64 -8.92
CA GLU A 252 18.52 9.80 -9.36
C GLU A 252 18.71 9.53 -10.86
N PRO A 253 18.95 8.29 -11.30
CA PRO A 253 19.19 8.01 -12.71
C PRO A 253 17.91 8.10 -13.55
N SER A 254 16.77 7.69 -13.01
CA SER A 254 15.57 7.47 -13.82
C SER A 254 15.06 8.76 -14.51
N PRO A 255 14.57 8.65 -15.77
CA PRO A 255 14.07 9.80 -16.50
C PRO A 255 12.82 10.38 -15.84
N TYR A 256 12.65 11.71 -15.91
CA TYR A 256 11.40 12.36 -15.56
C TYR A 256 10.48 12.35 -16.78
N ASP A 257 9.54 11.41 -16.79
CA ASP A 257 8.75 11.02 -17.96
C ASP A 257 7.23 11.11 -17.74
N ARG A 258 6.83 11.69 -16.60
CA ARG A 258 5.44 11.89 -16.21
C ARG A 258 5.20 13.19 -15.47
N ARG A 259 3.99 13.71 -15.63
CA ARG A 259 3.36 14.72 -14.77
C ARG A 259 2.49 14.05 -13.71
N LEU A 260 1.98 14.85 -12.77
CA LEU A 260 1.04 14.38 -11.75
C LEU A 260 -0.19 13.72 -12.39
N PHE A 261 -0.75 14.38 -13.41
CA PHE A 261 -1.75 13.84 -14.32
C PHE A 261 -1.27 14.06 -15.76
N ASN A 262 -1.24 13.00 -16.57
CA ASN A 262 -0.79 13.05 -17.96
C ASN A 262 -1.99 13.16 -18.90
N TRP A 263 -1.79 13.80 -20.05
CA TRP A 263 -2.73 13.71 -21.17
C TRP A 263 -2.68 12.34 -21.86
N LYS A 264 -1.54 11.63 -21.78
CA LYS A 264 -1.39 10.26 -22.26
C LYS A 264 -1.46 9.29 -21.08
N VAL A 265 -2.35 8.31 -21.17
CA VAL A 265 -2.48 7.22 -20.21
C VAL A 265 -1.82 5.97 -20.77
N ARG A 266 -1.02 5.28 -19.94
CA ARG A 266 -0.09 4.22 -20.40
C ARG A 266 -0.35 2.85 -19.81
N HIS A 267 -1.39 2.71 -18.99
CA HIS A 267 -1.89 1.43 -18.50
C HIS A 267 -3.33 1.59 -17.96
N VAL A 268 -4.04 0.47 -17.84
CA VAL A 268 -5.32 0.44 -17.10
C VAL A 268 -5.03 0.82 -15.65
N GLY A 269 -5.79 1.77 -15.11
CA GLY A 269 -5.56 2.28 -13.76
C GLY A 269 -4.71 3.56 -13.69
N ASP A 270 -4.16 4.06 -14.80
CA ASP A 270 -3.41 5.32 -14.84
C ASP A 270 -4.30 6.52 -14.44
N ARG A 271 -3.72 7.57 -13.87
CA ARG A 271 -4.45 8.65 -13.19
C ARG A 271 -5.03 9.64 -14.20
N VAL A 272 -6.34 9.87 -14.14
CA VAL A 272 -7.06 10.80 -15.02
C VAL A 272 -7.49 12.05 -14.27
N ALA A 273 -8.08 11.88 -13.09
CA ALA A 273 -8.46 12.99 -12.21
C ALA A 273 -8.37 12.59 -10.73
N ALA A 274 -8.09 13.55 -9.85
CA ALA A 274 -8.32 13.44 -8.41
C ALA A 274 -9.49 14.33 -8.01
N ILE A 275 -10.47 13.74 -7.33
CA ILE A 275 -11.68 14.40 -6.85
C ILE A 275 -11.54 14.51 -5.34
N VAL A 276 -11.50 15.74 -4.83
CA VAL A 276 -11.46 16.02 -3.40
C VAL A 276 -12.83 16.51 -2.96
N ALA A 277 -13.42 15.86 -1.95
CA ALA A 277 -14.71 16.25 -1.39
C ALA A 277 -14.73 16.12 0.14
N GLU A 278 -15.74 16.68 0.80
CA GLU A 278 -15.90 16.60 2.26
C GLU A 278 -16.07 15.16 2.75
N THR A 279 -16.69 14.28 1.96
CA THR A 279 -16.78 12.84 2.23
C THR A 279 -16.38 11.99 1.03
N GLU A 280 -16.05 10.73 1.28
CA GLU A 280 -15.70 9.77 0.23
C GLU A 280 -16.87 9.49 -0.70
N GLU A 281 -18.09 9.37 -0.17
CA GLU A 281 -19.30 9.12 -0.96
C GLU A 281 -19.58 10.26 -1.92
N GLN A 282 -19.35 11.52 -1.51
CA GLN A 282 -19.47 12.68 -2.38
C GLN A 282 -18.40 12.67 -3.48
N ALA A 283 -17.15 12.32 -3.15
CA ALA A 283 -16.08 12.20 -4.14
C ALA A 283 -16.36 11.10 -5.16
N ILE A 284 -16.87 9.93 -4.74
CA ILE A 284 -17.30 8.84 -5.62
C ILE A 284 -18.46 9.31 -6.51
N ALA A 285 -19.49 9.94 -5.95
CA ALA A 285 -20.63 10.42 -6.72
C ALA A 285 -20.22 11.46 -7.77
N ALA A 286 -19.28 12.36 -7.45
CA ALA A 286 -18.74 13.34 -8.37
C ALA A 286 -17.85 12.72 -9.45
N ARG A 287 -17.06 11.69 -9.13
CA ARG A 287 -16.27 10.93 -10.09
C ARG A 287 -17.14 10.40 -11.24
N GLU A 288 -18.32 9.86 -10.93
CA GLU A 288 -19.25 9.30 -11.94
C GLU A 288 -19.84 10.36 -12.89
N LYS A 289 -19.66 11.66 -12.59
CA LYS A 289 -20.12 12.77 -13.44
C LYS A 289 -19.05 13.35 -14.35
N ILE A 290 -17.79 12.91 -14.21
CA ILE A 290 -16.70 13.35 -15.08
C ILE A 290 -16.80 12.61 -16.42
N LYS A 291 -16.77 13.35 -17.52
CA LYS A 291 -16.79 12.80 -18.88
C LYS A 291 -15.41 12.92 -19.50
N VAL A 292 -14.89 11.82 -20.04
CA VAL A 292 -13.56 11.77 -20.64
C VAL A 292 -13.65 11.19 -22.04
N GLU A 293 -13.08 11.89 -23.00
CA GLU A 293 -12.95 11.42 -24.38
C GLU A 293 -11.51 10.95 -24.62
N TYR A 294 -11.37 9.78 -25.26
CA TYR A 294 -10.08 9.13 -25.50
C TYR A 294 -9.86 8.86 -26.98
N GLU A 295 -8.63 9.10 -27.44
CA GLU A 295 -8.05 8.49 -28.64
C GLU A 295 -7.31 7.23 -28.19
N VAL A 296 -7.95 6.07 -28.34
CA VAL A 296 -7.36 4.78 -27.92
C VAL A 296 -6.28 4.36 -28.91
N LEU A 297 -5.12 3.99 -28.39
CA LEU A 297 -3.95 3.58 -29.16
C LEU A 297 -3.68 2.08 -28.98
N GLN A 298 -2.87 1.52 -29.88
CA GLN A 298 -2.44 0.13 -29.77
C GLN A 298 -1.54 -0.07 -28.53
N PRO A 299 -1.95 -0.87 -27.52
CA PRO A 299 -1.10 -1.16 -26.37
C PRO A 299 0.03 -2.14 -26.70
N VAL A 300 1.03 -2.16 -25.82
CA VAL A 300 2.17 -3.09 -25.82
C VAL A 300 2.22 -3.75 -24.43
N PHE A 301 2.21 -5.08 -24.38
CA PHE A 301 2.06 -5.86 -23.15
C PHE A 301 3.31 -6.67 -22.77
N THR A 302 4.20 -6.96 -23.73
CA THR A 302 5.42 -7.72 -23.46
C THR A 302 6.69 -6.97 -23.89
N VAL A 303 7.83 -7.44 -23.37
CA VAL A 303 9.15 -6.90 -23.76
C VAL A 303 9.42 -7.20 -25.24
N GLU A 304 9.04 -8.38 -25.71
CA GLU A 304 9.20 -8.80 -27.11
C GLU A 304 8.37 -7.91 -28.05
N GLU A 305 7.12 -7.61 -27.69
CA GLU A 305 6.28 -6.68 -28.44
C GLU A 305 6.88 -5.28 -28.45
N ALA A 306 7.42 -4.80 -27.33
CA ALA A 306 8.05 -3.48 -27.23
C ALA A 306 9.32 -3.35 -28.08
N MET A 307 10.06 -4.46 -28.25
CA MET A 307 11.30 -4.56 -29.02
C MET A 307 11.10 -4.84 -30.51
N ALA A 308 9.88 -5.23 -30.93
CA ALA A 308 9.58 -5.57 -32.31
C ALA A 308 9.74 -4.35 -33.24
N GLU A 309 10.12 -4.62 -34.50
CA GLU A 309 10.18 -3.57 -35.51
C GLU A 309 8.78 -2.97 -35.75
N GLY A 310 8.67 -1.64 -35.70
CA GLY A 310 7.40 -0.94 -35.86
C GLY A 310 6.48 -0.99 -34.62
N ALA A 311 6.97 -1.45 -33.47
CA ALA A 311 6.21 -1.42 -32.22
C ALA A 311 5.69 0.00 -31.89
N PRO A 312 4.46 0.13 -31.35
CA PRO A 312 3.97 1.41 -30.87
C PRO A 312 4.94 2.04 -29.86
N ILE A 313 5.27 3.31 -30.06
CA ILE A 313 6.14 4.05 -29.13
C ILE A 313 5.31 4.56 -27.94
N ILE A 314 5.66 4.07 -26.75
CA ILE A 314 4.92 4.38 -25.52
C ILE A 314 5.26 5.76 -24.98
N GLN A 315 6.50 6.22 -25.18
CA GLN A 315 6.99 7.52 -24.73
C GLN A 315 7.67 8.25 -25.89
N ASN A 316 6.91 9.02 -26.68
CA ASN A 316 7.41 9.74 -27.86
C ASN A 316 7.58 11.25 -27.62
N GLY A 317 7.91 11.66 -26.40
CA GLY A 317 8.23 13.06 -26.06
C GLY A 317 9.65 13.47 -26.44
N ALA A 318 9.89 14.79 -26.51
CA ALA A 318 11.24 15.33 -26.74
C ALA A 318 12.17 14.97 -25.57
N ALA A 319 13.34 14.41 -25.87
CA ALA A 319 14.35 14.14 -24.86
C ALA A 319 15.11 15.44 -24.49
N GLU A 320 15.25 15.69 -23.19
CA GLU A 320 16.08 16.74 -22.61
C GLU A 320 17.10 16.10 -21.66
N TYR A 321 18.30 16.67 -21.54
CA TYR A 321 19.32 16.20 -20.60
C TYR A 321 19.71 17.29 -19.62
N LEU A 322 19.68 17.01 -18.32
CA LEU A 322 20.15 17.97 -17.30
C LEU A 322 21.68 18.09 -17.30
N SER A 323 22.37 17.03 -17.70
CA SER A 323 23.83 16.99 -17.79
C SER A 323 24.25 15.98 -18.88
N GLY A 324 25.31 16.28 -19.61
CA GLY A 324 25.91 15.36 -20.58
C GLY A 324 25.06 15.12 -21.82
N GLU A 325 24.49 16.16 -22.42
CA GLU A 325 23.73 16.05 -23.68
C GLU A 325 24.51 15.24 -24.74
N PRO A 326 23.90 14.19 -25.34
CA PRO A 326 24.55 13.42 -26.38
C PRO A 326 24.60 14.18 -27.71
N GLU A 327 25.64 13.92 -28.51
CA GLU A 327 25.74 14.46 -29.87
C GLU A 327 24.53 14.03 -30.71
N GLY A 328 23.96 14.97 -31.47
CA GLY A 328 22.83 14.70 -32.37
C GLY A 328 21.44 14.72 -31.71
N LEU A 329 21.30 15.21 -30.47
CA LEU A 329 19.99 15.31 -29.79
C LEU A 329 18.93 16.08 -30.60
N ALA A 330 19.32 17.17 -31.27
CA ALA A 330 18.38 17.93 -32.10
C ALA A 330 17.81 17.10 -33.26
N GLU A 331 18.62 16.21 -33.85
CA GLU A 331 18.16 15.27 -34.88
C GLU A 331 17.29 14.17 -34.26
N TYR A 332 17.69 13.64 -33.11
CA TYR A 332 16.93 12.64 -32.36
C TYR A 332 15.51 13.11 -32.04
N ASN A 333 15.35 14.38 -31.68
CA ASN A 333 14.07 14.99 -31.36
C ASN A 333 13.23 15.34 -32.60
N LYS A 334 13.69 15.08 -33.84
CA LYS A 334 12.84 15.21 -35.04
C LYS A 334 11.88 14.02 -35.11
N GLY A 335 10.57 14.30 -35.12
CA GLY A 335 9.52 13.27 -35.25
C GLY A 335 8.89 12.83 -33.92
N VAL A 336 9.24 13.48 -32.82
CA VAL A 336 8.53 13.32 -31.54
C VAL A 336 7.09 13.82 -31.65
N ASP A 337 6.19 13.27 -30.84
CA ASP A 337 4.80 13.71 -30.79
C ASP A 337 4.69 14.92 -29.84
N PRO A 338 4.32 16.11 -30.35
CA PRO A 338 4.25 17.31 -29.53
C PRO A 338 3.22 17.21 -28.40
N ARG A 339 2.28 16.26 -28.45
CA ARG A 339 1.30 16.00 -27.38
C ARG A 339 1.91 15.38 -26.12
N GLU A 340 3.06 14.70 -26.24
CA GLU A 340 3.71 14.00 -25.11
C GLU A 340 4.53 14.92 -24.21
N GLY A 341 4.82 16.14 -24.65
CA GLY A 341 5.73 17.03 -23.95
C GLY A 341 7.15 16.50 -24.03
N LYS A 342 7.74 16.13 -22.90
CA LYS A 342 9.17 15.85 -22.79
C LYS A 342 9.52 14.70 -21.85
N ILE A 343 10.71 14.16 -22.06
CA ILE A 343 11.36 13.17 -21.20
C ILE A 343 12.68 13.77 -20.76
N ILE A 344 12.82 14.04 -19.47
CA ILE A 344 14.02 14.70 -18.94
C ILE A 344 14.94 13.64 -18.32
N TYR A 345 16.07 13.39 -18.97
CA TYR A 345 17.12 12.53 -18.47
C TYR A 345 18.07 13.32 -17.56
N PRO A 346 18.31 12.89 -16.32
CA PRO A 346 19.32 13.54 -15.48
C PRO A 346 20.74 13.48 -16.08
N PHE A 347 21.06 12.39 -16.78
CA PHE A 347 22.32 12.17 -17.51
C PHE A 347 22.15 11.03 -18.54
N PRO A 348 23.11 10.80 -19.46
CA PRO A 348 23.05 9.70 -20.41
C PRO A 348 22.93 8.33 -19.75
N LEU A 349 21.84 7.62 -20.09
CA LEU A 349 21.56 6.25 -19.66
C LEU A 349 21.52 5.25 -20.84
N HIS A 350 22.06 5.63 -21.99
CA HIS A 350 21.99 4.84 -23.22
C HIS A 350 20.53 4.43 -23.56
N ALA A 351 19.60 5.37 -23.35
CA ALA A 351 18.19 5.24 -23.69
C ALA A 351 17.96 5.47 -25.19
N ASP A 352 16.91 4.84 -25.74
CA ASP A 352 16.40 5.09 -27.09
C ASP A 352 14.86 4.97 -27.04
N ASN A 353 14.18 6.08 -26.73
CA ASN A 353 12.72 6.10 -26.59
C ASN A 353 12.00 5.73 -27.90
N ARG A 354 12.62 5.96 -29.06
CA ARG A 354 12.16 5.52 -30.40
C ARG A 354 12.12 3.99 -30.57
N LYS A 355 12.65 3.25 -29.60
CA LYS A 355 12.63 1.78 -29.54
C LYS A 355 12.08 1.27 -28.20
N ASN A 356 11.36 2.12 -27.45
CA ASN A 356 10.89 1.81 -26.10
C ASN A 356 12.01 1.43 -25.09
N ILE A 357 13.26 1.87 -25.32
CA ILE A 357 14.39 1.61 -24.43
C ILE A 357 14.56 2.78 -23.47
N ALA A 358 14.14 2.62 -22.21
CA ALA A 358 14.26 3.66 -21.19
C ALA A 358 15.70 3.84 -20.65
N SER A 359 16.51 2.78 -20.71
CA SER A 359 17.93 2.77 -20.32
C SER A 359 18.59 1.48 -20.81
N SER A 360 19.91 1.46 -21.00
CA SER A 360 20.66 0.22 -21.20
C SER A 360 22.01 0.22 -20.48
N ALA A 361 22.44 -0.96 -20.05
CA ALA A 361 23.74 -1.19 -19.43
C ALA A 361 24.36 -2.47 -20.01
N LYS A 362 25.68 -2.47 -20.18
CA LYS A 362 26.44 -3.61 -20.69
C LYS A 362 27.65 -3.83 -19.78
N GLY A 363 27.96 -5.09 -19.49
CA GLY A 363 29.11 -5.48 -18.68
C GLY A 363 29.56 -6.89 -19.04
N ALA A 364 30.84 -7.19 -18.80
CA ALA A 364 31.42 -8.52 -18.99
C ALA A 364 32.50 -8.75 -17.92
N ILE A 365 32.74 -10.02 -17.58
CA ILE A 365 33.88 -10.45 -16.76
C ILE A 365 34.69 -11.42 -17.63
N GLY A 366 35.94 -11.08 -17.93
CA GLY A 366 36.79 -11.87 -18.81
C GLY A 366 36.43 -11.75 -20.29
N ASP A 367 36.90 -12.73 -21.07
CA ASP A 367 36.69 -12.81 -22.53
C ASP A 367 35.62 -13.88 -22.81
N ILE A 368 34.45 -13.42 -23.28
CA ILE A 368 33.30 -14.29 -23.55
C ILE A 368 33.61 -15.24 -24.71
N GLU A 369 34.22 -14.76 -25.80
CA GLU A 369 34.50 -15.59 -26.97
C GLU A 369 35.50 -16.71 -26.63
N LYS A 370 36.55 -16.36 -25.89
CA LYS A 370 37.49 -17.35 -25.37
C LYS A 370 36.81 -18.36 -24.44
N GLY A 371 35.99 -17.87 -23.51
CA GLY A 371 35.28 -18.73 -22.56
C GLY A 371 34.35 -19.74 -23.25
N PHE A 372 33.63 -19.32 -24.29
CA PHE A 372 32.81 -20.22 -25.10
C PHE A 372 33.67 -21.18 -25.95
N GLY A 373 34.82 -20.72 -26.47
CA GLY A 373 35.71 -21.56 -27.28
C GLY A 373 36.46 -22.63 -26.48
N GLU A 374 36.73 -22.40 -25.19
CA GLU A 374 37.41 -23.33 -24.30
C GLU A 374 36.45 -24.22 -23.48
N ALA A 375 35.13 -23.98 -23.56
CA ALA A 375 34.15 -24.72 -22.78
C ALA A 375 34.00 -26.17 -23.28
N ASP A 376 34.06 -27.13 -22.35
CA ASP A 376 33.77 -28.54 -22.66
C ASP A 376 32.30 -28.74 -23.07
N GLU A 377 31.39 -27.96 -22.49
CA GLU A 377 29.94 -28.00 -22.74
C GLU A 377 29.31 -26.61 -22.63
N VAL A 378 28.33 -26.32 -23.49
CA VAL A 378 27.57 -25.07 -23.50
C VAL A 378 26.08 -25.38 -23.32
N ILE A 379 25.45 -24.77 -22.31
CA ILE A 379 24.02 -24.93 -22.03
C ILE A 379 23.33 -23.59 -22.18
N GLU A 380 22.46 -23.47 -23.17
CA GLU A 380 21.62 -22.29 -23.41
C GLU A 380 20.17 -22.56 -23.03
N ARG A 381 19.57 -21.66 -22.25
CA ARG A 381 18.17 -21.76 -21.81
C ARG A 381 17.57 -20.35 -21.72
N THR A 382 16.30 -20.25 -22.09
CA THR A 382 15.50 -19.03 -21.91
C THR A 382 14.54 -19.22 -20.76
N TYR A 383 14.48 -18.25 -19.86
CA TYR A 383 13.61 -18.25 -18.68
C TYR A 383 12.74 -17.00 -18.68
N GLN A 384 11.50 -17.15 -18.25
CA GLN A 384 10.58 -16.03 -18.06
C GLN A 384 9.95 -16.15 -16.66
N THR A 385 9.86 -15.03 -15.96
CA THR A 385 9.18 -14.94 -14.67
C THR A 385 7.93 -14.08 -14.80
N SER A 386 6.86 -14.45 -14.11
CA SER A 386 5.64 -13.64 -14.06
C SER A 386 5.87 -12.32 -13.32
N GLN A 387 5.05 -11.31 -13.62
CA GLN A 387 4.95 -10.11 -12.80
C GLN A 387 4.27 -10.45 -11.46
N ILE A 388 4.96 -10.20 -10.35
CA ILE A 388 4.46 -10.53 -9.00
C ILE A 388 4.00 -9.25 -8.30
N GLN A 389 2.77 -9.25 -7.78
CA GLN A 389 2.26 -8.18 -6.94
C GLN A 389 2.72 -8.35 -5.49
N CYS A 390 3.10 -7.24 -4.86
CA CYS A 390 3.60 -7.22 -3.48
C CYS A 390 2.53 -7.64 -2.46
N THR A 391 1.28 -7.23 -2.72
CA THR A 391 0.08 -7.49 -1.90
C THR A 391 0.24 -7.16 -0.40
N PRO A 392 0.61 -5.90 -0.05
CA PRO A 392 0.63 -5.48 1.35
C PRO A 392 -0.77 -5.49 1.96
N LEU A 393 -0.85 -5.70 3.27
CA LEU A 393 -2.12 -5.70 4.00
C LEU A 393 -2.65 -4.28 4.17
N GLU A 394 -1.79 -3.35 4.59
CA GLU A 394 -2.16 -1.93 4.55
C GLU A 394 -2.09 -1.44 3.10
N VAL A 395 -3.23 -0.97 2.58
CA VAL A 395 -3.33 -0.32 1.27
C VAL A 395 -2.46 0.96 1.20
N HIS A 396 -2.24 1.50 0.00
CA HIS A 396 -1.51 2.76 -0.13
C HIS A 396 -2.37 3.92 0.39
N LEU A 397 -2.00 4.43 1.57
CA LEU A 397 -2.69 5.54 2.21
C LEU A 397 -1.73 6.70 2.52
N CYS A 398 -2.26 7.92 2.38
CA CYS A 398 -1.60 9.15 2.76
C CYS A 398 -2.61 10.09 3.42
N TYR A 399 -2.22 10.75 4.50
CA TYR A 399 -2.99 11.82 5.13
C TYR A 399 -2.13 13.08 5.19
N THR A 400 -2.67 14.21 4.73
CA THR A 400 -1.95 15.47 4.70
C THR A 400 -2.72 16.58 5.40
N LYS A 401 -1.97 17.51 6.00
CA LYS A 401 -2.52 18.73 6.58
C LYS A 401 -1.51 19.86 6.53
N ILE A 402 -2.00 21.10 6.62
CA ILE A 402 -1.15 22.26 6.87
C ILE A 402 -1.10 22.49 8.38
N ASP A 403 0.11 22.52 8.93
CA ASP A 403 0.39 22.80 10.34
C ASP A 403 1.45 23.90 10.41
N ASN A 404 1.09 25.09 10.92
CA ASN A 404 1.98 26.25 11.03
C ASN A 404 2.75 26.57 9.73
N ASP A 405 2.01 26.75 8.62
CA ASP A 405 2.53 26.98 7.26
C ASP A 405 3.47 25.88 6.75
N ARG A 406 3.36 24.66 7.28
CA ARG A 406 4.12 23.49 6.87
C ARG A 406 3.19 22.40 6.39
N LEU A 407 3.48 21.84 5.22
CA LEU A 407 2.81 20.63 4.73
C LEU A 407 3.29 19.44 5.55
N VAL A 408 2.42 18.84 6.35
CA VAL A 408 2.66 17.61 7.09
C VAL A 408 2.01 16.45 6.33
N ILE A 409 2.79 15.41 6.06
CA ILE A 409 2.39 14.24 5.28
C ILE A 409 2.61 13.00 6.16
N HIS A 410 1.53 12.40 6.64
CA HIS A 410 1.55 11.06 7.22
C HIS A 410 1.47 10.05 6.07
N ALA A 411 2.56 9.32 5.84
CA ALA A 411 2.68 8.45 4.67
C ALA A 411 3.07 7.02 5.05
N SER A 412 2.40 6.07 4.40
CA SER A 412 2.77 4.67 4.42
C SER A 412 3.86 4.45 3.35
N THR A 413 5.08 4.90 3.65
CA THR A 413 6.21 4.89 2.71
C THR A 413 7.45 4.22 3.28
N GLN A 414 8.23 3.57 2.41
CA GLN A 414 9.57 3.07 2.75
C GLN A 414 10.66 4.16 2.59
N VAL A 415 10.33 5.30 1.97
CA VAL A 415 11.29 6.27 1.44
C VAL A 415 10.91 7.74 1.77
N PRO A 416 10.75 8.12 3.05
CA PRO A 416 10.18 9.42 3.44
C PRO A 416 10.95 10.64 2.90
N PHE A 417 12.27 10.55 2.76
CA PHE A 417 13.08 11.63 2.20
C PHE A 417 12.87 11.80 0.69
N HIS A 418 12.68 10.71 -0.05
CA HIS A 418 12.36 10.75 -1.47
C HIS A 418 10.95 11.30 -1.68
N THR A 419 9.97 10.89 -0.85
CA THR A 419 8.63 11.50 -0.83
C THR A 419 8.72 13.01 -0.65
N ARG A 420 9.50 13.49 0.33
CA ARG A 420 9.68 14.93 0.58
C ARG A 420 10.26 15.65 -0.64
N ARG A 421 11.34 15.11 -1.22
CA ARG A 421 12.02 15.68 -2.40
C ARG A 421 11.10 15.78 -3.61
N ILE A 422 10.37 14.71 -3.90
CA ILE A 422 9.48 14.64 -5.07
C ILE A 422 8.26 15.53 -4.89
N VAL A 423 7.61 15.53 -3.72
CA VAL A 423 6.49 16.43 -3.44
C VAL A 423 6.94 17.89 -3.49
N ALA A 424 8.12 18.22 -2.94
CA ALA A 424 8.69 19.56 -3.05
C ALA A 424 8.83 20.01 -4.50
N ARG A 425 9.39 19.14 -5.36
CA ARG A 425 9.55 19.41 -6.79
C ARG A 425 8.20 19.62 -7.49
N VAL A 426 7.28 18.68 -7.34
CA VAL A 426 6.00 18.66 -8.06
C VAL A 426 5.09 19.82 -7.62
N CYS A 427 5.05 20.12 -6.32
CA CYS A 427 4.19 21.17 -5.77
C CYS A 427 4.86 22.55 -5.73
N GLY A 428 6.17 22.66 -6.05
CA GLY A 428 6.90 23.91 -5.94
C GLY A 428 7.05 24.42 -4.49
N ILE A 429 6.97 23.52 -3.50
CA ILE A 429 7.08 23.87 -2.07
C ILE A 429 8.51 23.63 -1.61
N PRO A 430 9.18 24.60 -0.95
CA PRO A 430 10.51 24.38 -0.39
C PRO A 430 10.56 23.15 0.55
N GLU A 431 11.60 22.31 0.45
CA GLU A 431 11.69 21.07 1.25
C GLU A 431 11.61 21.31 2.77
N ASN A 432 12.15 22.43 3.26
CA ASN A 432 12.08 22.80 4.68
C ASN A 432 10.66 23.14 5.16
N LYS A 433 9.73 23.40 4.23
CA LYS A 433 8.29 23.59 4.46
C LYS A 433 7.47 22.31 4.31
N ILE A 434 8.12 21.15 4.16
CA ILE A 434 7.47 19.83 4.13
C ILE A 434 8.00 18.96 5.28
N ARG A 435 7.09 18.26 5.96
CA ARG A 435 7.41 17.23 6.96
C ARG A 435 6.72 15.94 6.54
N VAL A 436 7.52 14.95 6.16
CA VAL A 436 7.02 13.59 5.97
C VAL A 436 7.19 12.82 7.27
N ILE A 437 6.09 12.32 7.82
CA ILE A 437 6.03 11.41 8.94
C ILE A 437 5.76 10.02 8.36
N LYS A 438 6.80 9.17 8.40
CA LYS A 438 6.65 7.76 8.10
C LYS A 438 5.98 7.08 9.30
N GLU A 439 4.70 6.74 9.14
CA GLU A 439 3.99 5.92 10.11
C GLU A 439 4.50 4.46 10.06
N LYS A 440 3.95 3.58 10.90
CA LYS A 440 4.18 2.15 10.72
C LYS A 440 3.61 1.74 9.36
N VAL A 441 4.26 0.76 8.73
CA VAL A 441 3.91 0.32 7.37
C VAL A 441 3.44 -1.13 7.45
N GLY A 442 2.18 -1.38 7.12
CA GLY A 442 1.51 -2.68 7.14
C GLY A 442 1.89 -3.57 5.95
N GLY A 443 3.19 -3.68 5.69
CA GLY A 443 3.75 -4.35 4.53
C GLY A 443 4.03 -3.37 3.39
N GLY A 444 5.16 -3.52 2.74
CA GLY A 444 5.57 -2.71 1.59
C GLY A 444 6.22 -3.53 0.50
N TYR A 445 7.09 -4.48 0.87
CA TYR A 445 7.69 -5.47 -0.05
C TYR A 445 8.30 -4.88 -1.34
N GLY A 446 8.65 -3.59 -1.33
CA GLY A 446 9.15 -2.85 -2.49
C GLY A 446 8.12 -1.90 -3.11
N SER A 447 6.82 -2.20 -3.07
CA SER A 447 5.80 -1.35 -3.71
C SER A 447 5.66 0.04 -3.08
N LYS A 448 5.90 0.16 -1.77
CA LYS A 448 5.87 1.45 -1.03
C LYS A 448 7.16 2.26 -1.15
N GLN A 449 7.99 1.96 -2.14
CA GLN A 449 9.08 2.82 -2.62
C GLN A 449 8.63 3.75 -3.76
N ASP A 450 7.50 3.44 -4.39
CA ASP A 450 6.82 4.34 -5.34
C ASP A 450 6.14 5.48 -4.56
N ILE A 451 6.13 6.69 -5.15
CA ILE A 451 5.76 7.96 -4.49
C ILE A 451 4.58 8.65 -5.16
#